data_AF-A0A1B7MUP2-F1
#
_entry.id   AF-A0A1B7MUP2-F1
#
_cell.length_a   1.000
_cell.length_b   1.000
_cell.length_c   1.000
_cell.angle_alpha   90.00
_cell.angle_beta   90.00
_cell.angle_gamma   90.00
#
_symmetry.space_group_name_H-M   'P 1'
#
loop_
_entity.id
_entity.type
_entity.pdbx_description
1 polymer ?
#
loop_
_entity_poly.entity_id
_entity_poly.type
_entity_poly.pdbx_seq_one_letter_code
_entity_poly.pdbx_strand_id
1 'polypeptide(L)'
;MFSFASLLTTLLLTMSIAASPVEVRDSPVTLPMARKLNLQGGTINLLHHDQARATALRDRAASGLDRRAGSAPITNEAAGYIAQVSIGSPPTTYYLMVDTSSSSILVEADTAN
;
A
#
# COMPACT_ATOMS: atom_id res chain seq x y z
N MET A 1 17.99 -21.98 -32.16
CA MET A 1 18.51 -22.96 -31.18
C MET A 1 19.26 -22.17 -30.12
N PHE A 2 18.83 -22.20 -28.86
CA PHE A 2 19.57 -21.51 -27.79
C PHE A 2 20.89 -22.23 -27.53
N SER A 3 21.99 -21.48 -27.39
CA SER A 3 23.27 -22.09 -27.05
C SER A 3 23.23 -22.64 -25.62
N PHE A 4 24.00 -23.69 -25.36
CA PHE A 4 24.12 -24.28 -24.02
C PHE A 4 24.50 -23.23 -22.96
N ALA A 5 25.40 -22.29 -23.32
CA ALA A 5 25.79 -21.19 -22.45
C ALA A 5 24.62 -20.24 -22.12
N SER A 6 23.72 -19.98 -23.07
CA SER A 6 22.53 -19.16 -22.84
C SER A 6 21.51 -19.86 -21.92
N LEU A 7 21.38 -21.18 -22.03
CA LEU A 7 20.49 -21.96 -21.18
C LEU A 7 21.04 -22.08 -19.75
N LEU A 8 22.36 -22.24 -19.62
CA LEU A 8 23.03 -22.33 -18.33
C LEU A 8 22.99 -20.99 -17.57
N THR A 9 23.22 -19.88 -18.25
CA THR A 9 23.16 -18.55 -17.63
C THR A 9 21.76 -18.17 -17.17
N THR A 10 20.72 -18.51 -17.94
CA THR A 10 19.31 -18.29 -17.53
C THR A 10 18.91 -19.17 -16.34
N LEU A 11 19.37 -20.42 -16.29
CA LEU A 11 19.13 -21.31 -15.15
C LEU A 11 19.85 -20.82 -13.87
N LEU A 12 21.11 -20.36 -14.00
CA LEU A 12 21.86 -19.80 -12.87
C LEU A 12 21.22 -18.51 -12.33
N LEU A 13 20.72 -17.64 -13.22
CA LEU A 13 20.10 -16.39 -12.84
C LEU A 13 18.73 -16.61 -12.16
N THR A 14 17.94 -17.59 -12.60
CA THR A 14 16.67 -17.94 -11.94
C THR A 14 16.87 -18.56 -10.56
N MET A 15 17.91 -19.38 -10.38
CA MET A 15 18.28 -19.92 -9.06
C MET A 15 18.83 -18.85 -8.11
N SER A 16 19.48 -17.79 -8.61
CA SER A 16 19.95 -16.68 -7.76
C SER A 16 18.83 -15.76 -7.24
N ILE A 17 17.60 -15.90 -7.76
CA ILE A 17 16.42 -15.13 -7.33
C ILE A 17 15.59 -15.94 -6.31
N ALA A 18 16.18 -16.95 -5.67
CA ALA A 18 15.56 -17.64 -4.54
C ALA A 18 15.51 -16.71 -3.31
N ALA A 19 14.68 -15.67 -3.36
CA ALA A 19 14.24 -14.94 -2.20
C ALA A 19 13.36 -15.89 -1.39
N SER A 20 13.80 -16.26 -0.20
CA SER A 20 12.93 -16.86 0.81
C SER A 20 12.13 -15.73 1.46
N PRO A 21 10.82 -15.57 1.17
CA PRO A 21 10.02 -14.62 1.92
C PRO A 21 10.06 -15.04 3.38
N VAL A 22 10.46 -14.12 4.26
CA VAL A 22 10.32 -14.33 5.69
C VAL A 22 8.84 -14.22 6.01
N GLU A 23 8.18 -15.38 6.10
CA GLU A 23 6.78 -15.44 6.52
C GLU A 23 6.71 -15.39 8.04
N VAL A 24 6.48 -14.19 8.58
CA VAL A 24 6.05 -14.03 9.97
C VAL A 24 4.53 -14.21 10.00
N ARG A 25 4.06 -15.45 10.20
CA ARG A 25 2.62 -15.77 10.27
C ARG A 25 1.94 -15.06 11.45
N ASP A 26 2.64 -14.98 12.58
CA ASP A 26 2.12 -14.42 13.82
C ASP A 26 3.07 -13.34 14.32
N SER A 27 2.65 -12.08 14.21
CA SER A 27 3.40 -10.97 14.80
C SER A 27 3.31 -11.06 16.32
N PRO A 28 4.42 -11.00 17.07
CA PRO A 28 4.39 -10.94 18.53
C PRO A 28 3.80 -9.61 19.05
N VAL A 29 3.61 -8.61 18.17
CA VAL A 29 3.09 -7.29 18.50
C VAL A 29 1.79 -7.05 17.74
N THR A 30 0.75 -6.68 18.48
CA THR A 30 -0.52 -6.21 17.93
C THR A 30 -0.61 -4.69 18.11
N LEU A 31 -0.94 -3.97 17.04
CA LEU A 31 -1.23 -2.54 17.10
C LEU A 31 -2.74 -2.32 16.95
N PRO A 32 -3.38 -1.59 17.87
CA PRO A 32 -4.77 -1.20 17.68
C PRO A 32 -4.88 -0.25 16.49
N MET A 33 -5.74 -0.60 15.54
CA MET A 33 -6.00 0.20 14.35
C MET A 33 -7.41 0.77 14.38
N ALA A 34 -7.56 1.99 13.89
CA ALA A 34 -8.86 2.62 13.67
C ALA A 34 -9.04 2.96 12.19
N ARG A 35 -10.27 2.83 11.70
CA ARG A 35 -10.65 3.34 10.39
C ARG A 35 -10.92 4.84 10.52
N LYS A 36 -10.11 5.66 9.86
CA LYS A 36 -10.30 7.11 9.74
C LYS A 36 -11.12 7.40 8.48
N LEU A 37 -12.20 8.16 8.59
CA LEU A 37 -12.97 8.64 7.45
C LEU A 37 -12.53 10.07 7.11
N ASN A 38 -12.28 10.37 5.84
CA ASN A 38 -12.08 11.76 5.42
C ASN A 38 -13.44 12.39 5.09
N LEU A 39 -13.89 13.29 5.96
CA LEU A 39 -15.16 14.02 5.80
C LEU A 39 -14.93 15.47 5.36
N GLN A 40 -13.76 15.80 4.82
CA GLN A 40 -13.51 17.12 4.23
C GLN A 40 -14.42 17.30 3.01
N GLY A 41 -15.57 17.94 3.23
CA GLY A 41 -16.62 18.11 2.21
C GLY A 41 -18.03 17.72 2.68
N GLY A 42 -18.18 17.18 3.90
CA GLY A 42 -19.48 16.87 4.50
C GLY A 42 -19.72 15.37 4.67
N THR A 43 -20.99 14.97 4.73
CA THR A 43 -21.38 13.57 4.93
C THR A 43 -21.07 12.74 3.68
N ILE A 44 -20.36 11.62 3.86
CA ILE A 44 -20.09 10.64 2.81
C ILE A 44 -21.06 9.46 2.92
N ASN A 45 -21.68 9.10 1.79
CA ASN A 45 -22.35 7.81 1.62
C ASN A 45 -21.33 6.76 1.17
N LEU A 46 -20.81 5.99 2.12
CA LEU A 46 -19.76 4.99 1.88
C LEU A 46 -20.20 3.90 0.90
N LEU A 47 -21.46 3.48 0.95
CA LEU A 47 -21.99 2.46 0.05
C LEU A 47 -21.95 2.95 -1.41
N HIS A 48 -22.47 4.15 -1.65
CA HIS A 48 -22.50 4.73 -2.99
C HIS A 48 -21.08 4.95 -3.53
N HIS A 49 -20.18 5.45 -2.68
CA HIS A 49 -18.77 5.63 -3.03
C HIS A 49 -18.11 4.31 -3.45
N ASP A 50 -18.30 3.24 -2.68
CA ASP A 50 -17.71 1.93 -2.97
C ASP A 50 -18.32 1.27 -4.22
N GLN A 51 -19.63 1.44 -4.46
CA GLN A 51 -20.30 1.00 -5.68
C GLN A 51 -19.75 1.71 -6.93
N ALA A 52 -19.55 3.03 -6.85
CA ALA A 52 -18.98 3.81 -7.94
C ALA A 52 -17.54 3.34 -8.24
N ARG A 53 -16.72 3.12 -7.21
CA ARG A 53 -15.35 2.60 -7.36
C ARG A 53 -15.33 1.21 -8.00
N ALA A 54 -16.18 0.30 -7.54
CA ALA A 54 -16.26 -1.04 -8.10
C ALA A 54 -16.66 -1.01 -9.58
N THR A 55 -17.60 -0.13 -9.95
CA THR A 55 -18.03 0.04 -11.34
C THR A 55 -16.90 0.60 -12.20
N ALA A 56 -16.22 1.65 -11.76
CA ALA A 56 -15.05 2.21 -12.46
C ALA A 56 -13.94 1.17 -12.66
N LEU A 57 -13.70 0.30 -11.67
CA LEU A 57 -12.73 -0.78 -11.79
C LEU A 57 -13.15 -1.82 -12.83
N ARG A 58 -14.43 -2.22 -12.84
CA ARG A 58 -14.94 -3.15 -13.86
C ARG A 58 -14.85 -2.56 -15.26
N ASP A 59 -15.26 -1.30 -15.43
CA ASP A 59 -15.29 -0.64 -16.72
C ASP A 59 -13.86 -0.49 -17.27
N ARG A 60 -12.89 -0.18 -16.40
CA ARG A 60 -11.46 -0.16 -16.75
C ARG A 60 -10.92 -1.53 -17.12
N ALA A 61 -11.42 -2.61 -16.53
CA ALA A 61 -11.04 -3.96 -16.91
C ALA A 61 -11.66 -4.37 -18.26
N ALA A 62 -12.81 -3.80 -18.62
CA ALA A 62 -13.50 -4.05 -19.90
C ALA A 62 -12.93 -3.20 -21.05
N SER A 63 -12.41 -2.00 -20.78
CA SER A 63 -11.61 -1.24 -21.73
C SER A 63 -10.26 -1.93 -21.92
N GLY A 64 -9.88 -2.28 -23.15
CA GLY A 64 -8.60 -2.95 -23.44
C GLY A 64 -7.40 -2.24 -22.81
N LEU A 65 -6.29 -2.98 -22.63
CA LEU A 65 -5.07 -2.48 -21.99
C LEU A 65 -4.41 -1.35 -22.81
N ASP A 66 -4.91 -0.12 -22.66
CA ASP A 66 -4.19 1.05 -23.13
C ASP A 66 -2.90 1.19 -22.33
N ARG A 67 -1.81 1.42 -23.07
CA ARG A 67 -0.45 1.56 -22.53
C ARG A 67 -0.48 2.57 -21.39
N ARG A 68 -0.14 2.15 -20.16
CA ARG A 68 -0.07 3.02 -18.98
C ARG A 68 1.01 4.08 -19.18
N ALA A 69 0.66 5.19 -19.82
CA ALA A 69 1.47 6.39 -19.90
C ALA A 69 0.80 7.45 -19.01
N GLY A 70 1.13 7.42 -17.71
CA GLY A 70 0.68 8.46 -16.79
C GLY A 70 0.57 8.00 -15.35
N SER A 71 1.10 8.82 -14.46
CA SER A 71 0.67 8.88 -13.06
C SER A 71 -0.85 9.02 -13.04
N ALA A 72 -1.54 8.04 -12.46
CA ALA A 72 -2.95 8.20 -12.15
C ALA A 72 -3.04 8.87 -10.78
N PRO A 73 -3.78 9.99 -10.63
CA PRO A 73 -4.04 10.54 -9.32
C PRO A 73 -4.74 9.45 -8.50
N ILE A 74 -4.08 8.99 -7.43
CA ILE A 74 -4.71 8.13 -6.44
C ILE A 74 -5.55 9.06 -5.58
N THR A 75 -6.83 9.15 -5.90
CA THR A 75 -7.81 9.66 -4.95
C THR A 75 -8.05 8.56 -3.91
N ASN A 76 -7.14 8.41 -2.95
CA ASN A 76 -7.57 8.01 -1.62
C ASN A 76 -8.35 9.23 -1.09
N GLU A 77 -9.46 9.14 -0.38
CA GLU A 77 -9.38 8.87 1.05
C GLU A 77 -10.79 8.84 1.68
N ALA A 78 -11.83 8.26 1.07
CA ALA A 78 -13.10 8.13 1.83
C ALA A 78 -12.89 7.41 3.19
N ALA A 79 -11.93 6.47 3.23
CA ALA A 79 -11.40 5.91 4.46
C ALA A 79 -9.93 5.50 4.36
N GLY A 80 -9.19 5.58 5.47
CA GLY A 80 -7.86 5.00 5.67
C GLY A 80 -7.77 4.28 7.02
N TYR A 81 -6.73 3.48 7.23
CA TYR A 81 -6.45 2.85 8.53
C TYR A 81 -5.28 3.56 9.19
N ILE A 82 -5.44 3.89 10.46
CA ILE A 82 -4.41 4.53 11.28
C ILE A 82 -4.09 3.67 12.51
N ALA A 83 -2.84 3.67 12.92
CA ALA A 83 -2.37 3.06 14.16
C ALA A 83 -1.75 4.14 15.07
N GLN A 84 -1.92 3.99 16.38
CA GLN A 84 -1.25 4.84 17.36
C GLN A 84 0.14 4.26 17.65
N VAL A 85 1.18 5.08 17.47
CA VAL A 85 2.58 4.69 17.71
C VAL A 85 3.24 5.73 18.58
N SER A 86 3.78 5.30 19.73
CA SER A 86 4.57 6.15 20.62
C SER A 86 6.04 6.08 20.24
N ILE A 87 6.65 7.23 19.96
CA ILE A 87 8.06 7.36 19.54
C ILE A 87 8.78 8.27 20.52
N GLY A 88 9.99 7.86 20.95
CA GLY A 88 10.88 8.66 21.81
C GLY A 88 10.74 8.37 23.31
N SER A 89 11.58 9.06 24.08
CA SER A 89 11.54 9.10 25.55
C SER A 89 11.84 10.54 26.00
N PRO A 90 10.87 11.30 26.54
CA PRO A 90 9.48 10.90 26.81
C PRO A 90 8.69 10.57 25.53
N PRO A 91 7.66 9.70 25.61
CA PRO A 91 6.95 9.21 24.43
C PRO A 91 6.02 10.27 23.82
N THR A 92 6.16 10.53 22.52
CA THR A 92 5.21 11.30 21.72
C THR A 92 4.36 10.36 20.89
N THR A 93 3.03 10.48 20.95
CA THR A 93 2.10 9.62 20.20
C THR A 93 1.79 10.21 18.83
N TYR A 94 1.95 9.40 17.79
CA TYR A 94 1.62 9.73 16.40
C TYR A 94 0.50 8.81 15.89
N TYR A 95 -0.33 9.34 14.99
CA TYR A 95 -1.35 8.58 14.26
C TYR A 95 -0.85 8.29 12.85
N LEU A 96 -0.26 7.12 12.66
CA LEU A 96 0.41 6.76 11.41
C LEU A 96 -0.53 5.97 10.49
N MET A 97 -0.44 6.22 9.19
CA MET A 97 -1.18 5.46 8.18
C MET A 97 -0.57 4.06 8.01
N VAL A 98 -1.43 3.06 7.91
CA VAL A 98 -1.01 1.68 7.63
C VAL A 98 -0.87 1.50 6.13
N ASP A 99 0.38 1.48 5.63
CA ASP A 99 0.70 1.32 4.21
C ASP A 99 1.51 0.05 3.96
N THR A 100 0.87 -0.96 3.37
CA THR A 100 1.53 -2.23 3.03
C THR A 100 2.32 -2.17 1.73
N SER A 101 2.24 -1.06 0.98
CA SER A 101 2.92 -0.89 -0.30
C SER A 101 4.31 -0.28 -0.16
N SER A 102 4.67 0.16 1.04
CA SER A 102 5.98 0.70 1.37
C SER A 102 6.56 0.02 2.62
N SER A 103 7.87 0.18 2.82
CA SER A 103 8.61 -0.39 3.95
C SER A 103 9.23 0.69 4.84
N SER A 104 8.82 1.95 4.66
CA SER A 104 9.37 3.11 5.37
C SER A 104 8.31 3.74 6.24
N ILE A 105 8.68 4.10 7.46
CA ILE A 105 7.88 4.94 8.33
C ILE A 105 8.34 6.37 8.12
N LEU A 106 7.43 7.22 7.64
CA LEU A 106 7.67 8.64 7.52
C LEU A 106 6.75 9.33 8.53
N VAL A 107 7.37 10.13 9.39
CA VAL A 107 6.67 11.03 10.30
C VAL A 107 7.11 12.43 9.90
N GLU A 108 6.14 13.29 9.62
CA GLU A 108 6.45 14.70 9.40
C GLU A 108 6.84 15.32 10.74
N ALA A 109 7.93 16.08 10.74
CA ALA A 109 8.33 16.89 11.88
C ALA A 109 7.47 18.16 11.91
N ASP A 110 6.21 18.03 12.35
CA ASP A 110 5.41 19.23 12.61
C ASP A 110 5.97 19.91 13.86
N THR A 111 6.70 21.00 13.65
CA THR A 111 7.05 21.93 14.72
C THR A 111 5.88 22.89 14.81
N ALA A 112 4.87 22.52 15.60
CA ALA A 112 3.76 23.42 15.90
C ALA A 112 4.32 24.77 16.37
N ASN A 113 4.01 25.83 15.62
CA ASN A 113 4.24 27.21 16.02
C ASN A 113 2.93 27.97 15.89
#